data_AF-A0A7R8WYY1-F1
#
_entry.id   AF-A0A7R8WYY1-F1
#
_cell.length_a   1.000
_cell.length_b   1.000
_cell.length_c   1.000
_cell.angle_alpha   90.00
_cell.angle_beta   90.00
_cell.angle_gamma   90.00
#
_symmetry.space_group_name_H-M   'P 1'
#
loop_
_entity.id
_entity.type
_entity.pdbx_description
1 polymer ?
#
loop_
_entity_poly.entity_id
_entity_poly.type
_entity_poly.pdbx_seq_one_letter_code
_entity_poly.pdbx_strand_id
1 'polypeptide(L)'
;MTLLLGILIPLLHLLGTLSAIHAVGHVRSSQGAIAWALSLMIMPYLVLPFYWIFGRNRFYGYVEVLRKLQEGQDHEVPFPRLLQSIDPFKSEPPEERHNNFAVLARIKGSAFTQGNSLQLLIDGAATFQAIFDVIDQAKDYLLIQFFIIKDDAVGQELLTRLTEKSRQGVSVRVLYDEVGSHGLGRNYLHSLREAGVDVRAFGSTRGFRNRFQLNFRNHRKIVIVDGQIGFVGGLNVGEEYLGKGPLGHWRDTHLQVQGPAVQALQHTFASDWYWACRQTLALEWQPVPAGDHTVLIHATGPADTLEACSMFFHQTIIGARQRLWIASPYFVPSDPIFEALQLAALRGVDVRILLPAKPDQKLVYLASFSFLQ
;
A
#
# COMPACT_ATOMS: atom_id res chain seq x y z
N MET A 1 -40.10 -28.14 -4.87
CA MET A 1 -39.83 -26.75 -4.44
C MET A 1 -39.84 -26.62 -2.91
N THR A 2 -40.91 -27.06 -2.23
CA THR A 2 -41.07 -26.95 -0.77
C THR A 2 -40.00 -27.71 0.04
N LEU A 3 -39.62 -28.92 -0.39
CA LEU A 3 -38.56 -29.70 0.27
C LEU A 3 -37.19 -29.02 0.19
N LEU A 4 -36.91 -28.37 -0.95
CA LEU A 4 -35.64 -27.68 -1.22
C LEU A 4 -35.52 -26.42 -0.36
N LEU A 5 -36.62 -25.66 -0.24
CA LEU A 5 -36.71 -24.51 0.65
C LEU A 5 -36.62 -24.91 2.13
N GLY A 6 -37.22 -26.05 2.50
CA GLY A 6 -37.18 -26.61 3.85
C GLY A 6 -35.77 -27.00 4.33
N ILE A 7 -34.85 -27.30 3.41
CA ILE A 7 -33.44 -27.59 3.73
C ILE A 7 -32.58 -26.33 3.62
N LEU A 8 -32.84 -25.48 2.62
CA LEU A 8 -32.03 -24.30 2.34
C LEU A 8 -32.12 -23.24 3.43
N ILE A 9 -33.32 -22.96 3.96
CA ILE A 9 -33.53 -21.91 4.96
C ILE A 9 -32.78 -22.21 6.27
N PRO A 10 -32.92 -23.41 6.87
CA PRO A 10 -32.14 -23.78 8.06
C PRO A 10 -30.63 -23.77 7.80
N LEU A 11 -30.19 -24.24 6.61
CA LEU A 11 -28.77 -24.21 6.25
C LEU A 11 -28.22 -22.78 6.22
N LEU A 12 -28.94 -21.83 5.63
CA LEU A 12 -28.54 -20.43 5.60
C LEU A 12 -28.49 -19.81 7.01
N HIS A 13 -29.42 -20.16 7.89
CA HIS A 13 -29.41 -19.68 9.28
C HIS A 13 -28.28 -20.31 10.10
N LEU A 14 -27.96 -21.59 9.87
CA LEU A 14 -26.80 -22.24 10.46
C LEU A 14 -25.50 -21.55 10.01
N LEU A 15 -25.34 -21.34 8.70
CA LEU A 15 -24.18 -20.63 8.15
C LEU A 15 -24.11 -19.17 8.64
N GLY A 16 -25.25 -18.50 8.78
CA GLY A 16 -25.38 -17.17 9.37
C GLY A 16 -24.91 -17.12 10.82
N THR A 17 -25.36 -18.08 11.62
CA THR A 17 -24.96 -18.21 13.04
C THR A 17 -23.46 -18.47 13.18
N LEU A 18 -22.90 -19.41 12.41
CA LEU A 18 -21.47 -19.67 12.39
C LEU A 18 -20.66 -18.43 11.96
N SER A 19 -21.16 -17.71 10.96
CA SER A 19 -20.56 -16.48 10.47
C SER A 19 -20.63 -15.35 11.52
N ALA A 20 -21.72 -15.26 12.29
CA ALA A 20 -21.90 -14.30 13.38
C ALA A 20 -20.93 -14.58 14.54
N ILE A 21 -20.77 -15.84 14.93
CA ILE A 21 -19.76 -16.25 15.93
C ILE A 21 -18.35 -15.86 15.46
N HIS A 22 -18.04 -16.14 14.19
CA HIS A 22 -16.78 -15.69 13.60
C HIS A 22 -16.64 -14.15 13.64
N ALA A 23 -17.72 -13.41 13.36
CA ALA A 23 -17.70 -11.95 13.31
C ALA A 23 -17.35 -11.34 14.67
N VAL A 24 -17.93 -11.87 15.75
CA VAL A 24 -17.65 -11.43 17.12
C VAL A 24 -16.18 -11.58 17.49
N GLY A 25 -15.52 -12.65 17.04
CA GLY A 25 -14.10 -12.88 17.35
C GLY A 25 -13.11 -12.16 16.43
N HIS A 26 -13.53 -11.71 15.25
CA HIS A 26 -12.60 -11.27 14.20
C HIS A 26 -12.88 -9.87 13.65
N VAL A 27 -14.07 -9.30 13.78
CA VAL A 27 -14.34 -7.94 13.29
C VAL A 27 -13.60 -6.93 14.17
N ARG A 28 -13.00 -5.91 13.52
CA ARG A 28 -12.09 -4.96 14.18
C ARG A 28 -12.73 -4.12 15.27
N SER A 29 -13.99 -3.72 15.11
CA SER A 29 -14.70 -2.87 16.07
C SER A 29 -15.86 -3.63 16.71
N SER A 30 -16.12 -3.37 17.98
CA SER A 30 -17.25 -3.97 18.71
C SER A 30 -18.60 -3.62 18.06
N GLN A 31 -18.76 -2.38 17.61
CA GLN A 31 -19.96 -1.94 16.90
C GLN A 31 -20.15 -2.70 15.57
N GLY A 32 -19.07 -2.86 14.79
CA GLY A 32 -19.11 -3.65 13.55
C GLY A 32 -19.41 -5.12 13.81
N ALA A 33 -18.83 -5.70 14.87
CA ALA A 33 -19.09 -7.08 15.29
C ALA A 33 -20.57 -7.30 15.63
N ILE A 34 -21.16 -6.38 16.42
CA ILE A 34 -22.59 -6.41 16.78
C ILE A 34 -23.44 -6.26 15.50
N ALA A 35 -23.14 -5.29 14.65
CA ALA A 35 -23.88 -5.05 13.42
C ALA A 35 -23.87 -6.27 12.49
N TRP A 36 -22.71 -6.90 12.28
CA TRP A 36 -22.60 -8.13 11.50
C TRP A 36 -23.34 -9.30 12.15
N ALA A 37 -23.14 -9.51 13.46
CA ALA A 37 -23.77 -10.62 14.18
C ALA A 37 -25.30 -10.55 14.14
N LEU A 38 -25.89 -9.39 14.48
CA LEU A 38 -27.34 -9.19 14.44
C LEU A 38 -27.89 -9.35 13.02
N SER A 39 -27.24 -8.74 12.04
CA SER A 39 -27.70 -8.79 10.63
C SER A 39 -27.64 -10.22 10.06
N LEU A 40 -26.59 -10.99 10.40
CA LEU A 40 -26.44 -12.39 10.00
C LEU A 40 -27.47 -13.32 10.66
N MET A 41 -27.92 -13.00 11.87
CA MET A 41 -28.98 -13.76 12.54
C MET A 41 -30.38 -13.43 12.00
N ILE A 42 -30.66 -12.14 11.72
CA ILE A 42 -31.98 -11.68 11.28
C ILE A 42 -32.24 -11.95 9.79
N MET A 43 -31.23 -11.72 8.95
CA MET A 43 -31.37 -11.77 7.49
C MET A 43 -30.16 -12.45 6.81
N PRO A 44 -29.87 -13.72 7.15
CA PRO A 44 -28.70 -14.44 6.63
C PRO A 44 -28.69 -14.55 5.11
N TYR A 45 -29.85 -14.69 4.47
CA TYR A 45 -29.96 -14.81 3.01
C TYR A 45 -29.44 -13.58 2.27
N LEU A 46 -29.54 -12.39 2.87
CA LEU A 46 -28.99 -11.17 2.31
C LEU A 46 -27.55 -10.95 2.78
N VAL A 47 -27.31 -11.08 4.08
CA VAL A 47 -26.08 -10.58 4.73
C VAL A 47 -24.92 -11.55 4.60
N LEU A 48 -25.16 -12.85 4.48
CA LEU A 48 -24.11 -13.86 4.43
C LEU A 48 -23.17 -13.69 3.22
N PRO A 49 -23.66 -13.46 1.97
CA PRO A 49 -22.80 -13.09 0.85
C PRO A 49 -21.95 -11.85 1.14
N PHE A 50 -22.54 -10.78 1.68
CA PHE A 50 -21.81 -9.56 2.01
C PHE A 50 -20.74 -9.82 3.07
N TYR A 51 -21.05 -10.59 4.11
CA TYR A 51 -20.10 -10.89 5.16
C TYR A 51 -18.90 -11.71 4.65
N TRP A 52 -19.12 -12.68 3.76
CA TRP A 52 -18.02 -13.45 3.20
C TRP A 52 -17.10 -12.63 2.29
N ILE A 53 -17.63 -11.56 1.69
CA ILE A 53 -16.86 -10.61 0.87
C ILE A 53 -16.16 -9.55 1.73
N PHE A 54 -16.90 -8.94 2.65
CA PHE A 54 -16.47 -7.72 3.35
C PHE A 54 -16.04 -7.94 4.82
N GLY A 55 -16.51 -9.01 5.46
CA GLY A 55 -16.30 -9.27 6.89
C GLY A 55 -14.93 -9.85 7.25
N ARG A 56 -14.11 -10.22 6.26
CA ARG A 56 -12.75 -10.73 6.49
C ARG A 56 -11.75 -9.58 6.61
N ASN A 57 -10.97 -9.58 7.69
CA ASN A 57 -9.96 -8.55 8.00
C ASN A 57 -8.51 -9.04 7.91
N ARG A 58 -8.27 -10.33 7.63
CA ARG A 58 -6.92 -10.87 7.40
C ARG A 58 -6.77 -11.46 6.01
N PHE A 59 -5.62 -11.18 5.40
CA PHE A 59 -5.26 -11.71 4.10
C PHE A 59 -4.40 -12.98 4.25
N TYR A 60 -4.98 -14.04 4.81
CA TYR A 60 -4.26 -15.23 5.32
C TYR A 60 -3.21 -15.82 4.38
N GLY A 61 -3.51 -15.93 3.07
CA GLY A 61 -2.54 -16.46 2.10
C GLY A 61 -1.28 -15.59 2.00
N TYR A 62 -1.44 -14.26 1.98
CA TYR A 62 -0.33 -13.31 1.94
C TYR A 62 0.46 -13.31 3.26
N VAL A 63 -0.24 -13.36 4.40
CA VAL A 63 0.41 -13.44 5.72
C VAL A 63 1.25 -14.70 5.83
N GLU A 64 0.73 -15.85 5.40
CA GLU A 64 1.46 -17.12 5.47
C GLU A 64 2.74 -17.07 4.63
N VAL A 65 2.67 -16.49 3.43
CA VAL A 65 3.81 -16.33 2.54
C VAL A 65 4.85 -15.42 3.15
N LEU A 66 4.47 -14.22 3.60
CA LEU A 66 5.42 -13.28 4.19
C LEU A 66 6.03 -13.80 5.49
N ARG A 67 5.28 -14.55 6.30
CA ARG A 67 5.81 -15.19 7.51
C ARG A 67 6.89 -16.22 7.15
N LYS A 68 6.65 -17.07 6.13
CA LYS A 68 7.66 -18.03 5.65
C LYS A 68 8.93 -17.33 5.15
N LEU A 69 8.78 -16.17 4.48
CA LEU A 69 9.91 -15.34 4.06
C LEU A 69 10.70 -14.80 5.26
N GLN A 70 10.01 -14.28 6.27
CA GLN A 70 10.63 -13.69 7.46
C GLN A 70 11.33 -14.74 8.34
N GLU A 71 10.74 -15.92 8.46
CA GLU A 71 11.30 -17.03 9.26
C GLU A 71 12.47 -17.75 8.54
N GLY A 72 12.83 -17.31 7.32
CA GLY A 72 13.94 -17.90 6.55
C GLY A 72 13.72 -19.37 6.17
N GLN A 73 12.47 -19.85 6.23
CA GLN A 73 12.11 -21.23 5.88
C GLN A 73 12.11 -21.47 4.37
N ASP A 74 12.06 -20.39 3.57
CA ASP A 74 12.39 -20.40 2.15
C ASP A 74 13.78 -19.75 1.94
N HIS A 75 14.83 -20.59 1.84
CA HIS A 75 16.22 -20.17 1.66
C HIS A 75 16.50 -19.45 0.33
N GLU A 76 15.52 -19.36 -0.58
CA GLU A 76 15.68 -18.72 -1.88
C GLU A 76 15.50 -17.20 -1.84
N VAL A 77 14.88 -16.65 -0.78
CA VAL A 77 14.60 -15.21 -0.69
C VAL A 77 15.68 -14.53 0.14
N PRO A 78 16.45 -13.57 -0.42
CA PRO A 78 17.59 -12.95 0.26
C PRO A 78 17.18 -11.92 1.33
N PHE A 79 16.14 -12.20 2.14
CA PHE A 79 15.72 -11.37 3.28
C PHE A 79 16.86 -11.09 4.27
N PRO A 80 17.75 -12.06 4.60
CA PRO A 80 18.90 -11.80 5.47
C PRO A 80 19.90 -10.80 4.86
N ARG A 81 19.98 -10.70 3.52
CA ARG A 81 20.93 -9.80 2.85
C ARG A 81 20.54 -8.32 2.96
N LEU A 82 19.23 -8.02 3.01
CA LEU A 82 18.75 -6.64 3.22
C LEU A 82 19.22 -6.10 4.57
N LEU A 83 18.93 -6.81 5.66
CA LEU A 83 19.25 -6.33 7.00
C LEU A 83 20.76 -6.13 7.15
N GLN A 84 21.56 -7.05 6.58
CA GLN A 84 23.01 -6.92 6.53
C GLN A 84 23.48 -5.75 5.66
N SER A 85 22.84 -5.46 4.53
CA SER A 85 23.29 -4.39 3.63
C SER A 85 22.96 -2.99 4.16
N ILE A 86 21.88 -2.85 4.94
CA ILE A 86 21.55 -1.59 5.60
C ILE A 86 22.25 -1.40 6.95
N ASP A 87 22.81 -2.45 7.55
CA ASP A 87 23.47 -2.40 8.87
C ASP A 87 24.49 -1.26 9.00
N PRO A 88 25.40 -1.01 8.03
CA PRO A 88 26.37 0.09 8.11
C PRO A 88 25.73 1.48 8.10
N PHE A 89 24.50 1.58 7.59
CA PHE A 89 23.75 2.81 7.44
C PHE A 89 22.64 2.96 8.47
N LYS A 90 22.48 1.98 9.37
CA LYS A 90 21.54 2.09 10.47
C LYS A 90 21.89 3.32 11.29
N SER A 91 20.87 4.11 11.54
CA SER A 91 20.96 5.30 12.38
C SER A 91 19.80 5.30 13.33
N GLU A 92 19.92 6.10 14.37
CA GLU A 92 18.80 6.44 15.23
C GLU A 92 18.21 7.78 14.75
N PRO A 93 16.91 8.04 15.00
CA PRO A 93 16.37 9.36 14.74
C PRO A 93 17.12 10.42 15.59
N PRO A 94 17.15 11.70 15.14
CA PRO A 94 17.84 12.78 15.85
C PRO A 94 17.49 12.80 17.34
N GLU A 95 18.46 13.03 18.23
CA GLU A 95 18.30 12.91 19.69
C GLU A 95 17.05 13.61 20.22
N GLU A 96 16.78 14.83 19.77
CA GLU A 96 15.61 15.63 20.16
C GLU A 96 14.26 14.93 19.89
N ARG A 97 14.24 13.98 18.96
CA ARG A 97 13.06 13.25 18.49
C ARG A 97 13.19 11.74 18.68
N HIS A 98 14.28 11.28 19.30
CA HIS A 98 14.66 9.88 19.40
C HIS A 98 13.54 9.05 20.06
N ASN A 99 13.09 9.45 21.24
CA ASN A 99 12.03 8.76 21.99
C ASN A 99 10.71 8.70 21.22
N ASN A 100 10.44 9.66 20.35
CA ASN A 100 9.17 9.72 19.60
C ASN A 100 9.20 8.82 18.37
N PHE A 101 10.32 8.71 17.66
CA PHE A 101 10.36 8.02 16.38
C PHE A 101 11.07 6.65 16.42
N ALA A 102 11.96 6.39 17.38
CA ALA A 102 12.67 5.11 17.47
C ALA A 102 11.70 3.92 17.66
N VAL A 103 10.57 4.14 18.34
CA VAL A 103 9.52 3.12 18.50
C VAL A 103 8.92 2.68 17.16
N LEU A 104 8.88 3.56 16.15
CA LEU A 104 8.29 3.24 14.84
C LEU A 104 9.08 2.15 14.12
N ALA A 105 10.40 2.20 14.18
CA ALA A 105 11.28 1.17 13.64
C ALA A 105 11.01 -0.20 14.30
N ARG A 106 10.75 -0.20 15.63
CA ARG A 106 10.48 -1.42 16.40
C ARG A 106 9.14 -2.08 16.06
N ILE A 107 8.12 -1.32 15.67
CA ILE A 107 6.79 -1.87 15.32
C ILE A 107 6.90 -2.90 14.18
N LYS A 108 7.83 -2.70 13.26
CA LYS A 108 7.99 -3.52 12.04
C LYS A 108 9.31 -4.28 11.98
N GLY A 109 10.19 -4.15 12.97
CA GLY A 109 11.54 -4.69 12.92
C GLY A 109 12.38 -4.08 11.78
N SER A 110 12.07 -2.85 11.39
CA SER A 110 12.83 -2.07 10.41
C SER A 110 13.85 -1.17 11.12
N ALA A 111 14.63 -0.40 10.36
CA ALA A 111 15.59 0.54 10.91
C ALA A 111 15.54 1.86 10.14
N PHE A 112 15.84 2.96 10.85
CA PHE A 112 16.17 4.20 10.17
C PHE A 112 17.53 4.05 9.49
N THR A 113 17.65 4.66 8.32
CA THR A 113 18.90 4.71 7.58
C THR A 113 19.35 6.15 7.43
N GLN A 114 20.65 6.41 7.56
CA GLN A 114 21.26 7.70 7.23
C GLN A 114 21.84 7.66 5.82
N GLY A 115 22.34 8.80 5.34
CA GLY A 115 22.97 8.85 4.02
C GLY A 115 21.98 9.04 2.87
N ASN A 116 20.74 9.47 3.14
CA ASN A 116 19.70 9.58 2.13
C ASN A 116 19.56 11.00 1.58
N SER A 117 19.15 11.09 0.31
CA SER A 117 18.67 12.32 -0.30
C SER A 117 17.20 12.17 -0.66
N LEU A 118 16.43 13.22 -0.39
CA LEU A 118 15.00 13.28 -0.60
C LEU A 118 14.66 14.47 -1.47
N GLN A 119 13.85 14.25 -2.51
CA GLN A 119 13.28 15.32 -3.31
C GLN A 119 11.76 15.20 -3.29
N LEU A 120 11.12 16.27 -2.80
CA LEU A 120 9.67 16.38 -2.80
C LEU A 120 9.18 16.72 -4.21
N LEU A 121 8.23 15.93 -4.71
CA LEU A 121 7.60 16.10 -6.02
C LEU A 121 6.14 16.47 -5.79
N ILE A 122 5.76 17.65 -6.26
CA ILE A 122 4.42 18.20 -6.08
C ILE A 122 3.65 17.98 -7.39
N ASP A 123 2.49 17.33 -7.26
CA ASP A 123 1.55 17.02 -8.34
C ASP A 123 2.12 16.10 -9.45
N GLY A 124 1.26 15.74 -10.39
CA GLY A 124 1.56 14.73 -11.41
C GLY A 124 2.68 15.13 -12.36
N ALA A 125 2.71 16.37 -12.86
CA ALA A 125 3.66 16.77 -13.90
C ALA A 125 5.12 16.64 -13.44
N ALA A 126 5.47 17.19 -12.27
CA ALA A 126 6.81 17.06 -11.72
C ALA A 126 7.16 15.59 -11.39
N THR A 127 6.17 14.81 -10.93
CA THR A 127 6.37 13.42 -10.56
C THR A 127 6.66 12.53 -11.77
N PHE A 128 5.81 12.60 -12.81
CA PHE A 128 5.97 11.77 -14.00
C PHE A 128 7.20 12.15 -14.82
N GLN A 129 7.53 13.44 -14.89
CA GLN A 129 8.79 13.88 -15.50
C GLN A 129 9.99 13.23 -14.79
N ALA A 130 10.06 13.35 -13.46
CA ALA A 130 11.17 12.77 -12.70
C ALA A 130 11.25 11.23 -12.80
N ILE A 131 10.09 10.55 -12.79
CA ILE A 131 10.03 9.09 -12.97
C ILE A 131 10.55 8.71 -14.37
N PHE A 132 10.08 9.37 -15.42
CA PHE A 132 10.49 9.07 -16.79
C PHE A 132 11.96 9.37 -17.04
N ASP A 133 12.46 10.50 -16.54
CA ASP A 133 13.88 10.87 -16.67
C ASP A 133 14.80 9.80 -16.07
N VAL A 134 14.42 9.23 -14.93
CA VAL A 134 15.22 8.18 -14.27
C VAL A 134 15.02 6.81 -14.94
N ILE A 135 13.81 6.48 -15.41
CA ILE A 135 13.58 5.27 -16.22
C ILE A 135 14.47 5.29 -17.47
N ASP A 136 14.57 6.43 -18.15
CA ASP A 136 15.38 6.60 -19.35
C ASP A 136 16.89 6.43 -19.09
N GLN A 137 17.33 6.55 -17.85
CA GLN A 137 18.72 6.35 -17.42
C GLN A 137 19.02 4.94 -16.89
N ALA A 138 18.00 4.09 -16.69
CA ALA A 138 18.15 2.77 -16.12
C ALA A 138 19.10 1.87 -16.94
N LYS A 139 19.92 1.09 -16.25
CA LYS A 139 20.96 0.23 -16.84
C LYS A 139 20.78 -1.25 -16.54
N ASP A 140 20.34 -1.60 -15.34
CA ASP A 140 20.33 -2.98 -14.85
C ASP A 140 18.88 -3.50 -14.73
N TYR A 141 18.04 -2.80 -13.96
CA TYR A 141 16.66 -3.22 -13.74
C TYR A 141 15.72 -2.09 -13.33
N LEU A 142 14.43 -2.32 -13.64
CA LEU A 142 13.31 -1.47 -13.28
C LEU A 142 12.28 -2.29 -12.49
N LEU A 143 11.89 -1.81 -11.31
CA LEU A 143 10.82 -2.38 -10.49
C LEU A 143 9.68 -1.37 -10.41
N ILE A 144 8.54 -1.67 -11.04
CA ILE A 144 7.41 -0.75 -11.19
C ILE A 144 6.18 -1.35 -10.52
N GLN A 145 5.59 -0.62 -9.59
CA GLN A 145 4.41 -1.05 -8.85
C GLN A 145 3.42 0.10 -8.75
N PHE A 146 2.19 -0.11 -9.21
CA PHE A 146 1.10 0.85 -9.08
C PHE A 146 -0.22 0.15 -8.77
N PHE A 147 -1.09 0.84 -8.01
CA PHE A 147 -2.47 0.37 -7.81
C PHE A 147 -3.31 0.50 -9.08
N ILE A 148 -3.22 1.65 -9.75
CA ILE A 148 -3.89 1.91 -11.02
C ILE A 148 -2.83 2.17 -12.10
N ILE A 149 -2.95 1.42 -13.19
CA ILE A 149 -2.35 1.75 -14.47
C ILE A 149 -3.50 1.84 -15.47
N LYS A 150 -3.63 3.00 -16.12
CA LYS A 150 -4.57 3.22 -17.21
C LYS A 150 -3.88 3.09 -18.56
N ASP A 151 -4.64 2.63 -19.54
CA ASP A 151 -4.25 2.60 -20.94
C ASP A 151 -4.62 3.94 -21.62
N ASP A 152 -4.01 5.02 -21.13
CA ASP A 152 -4.17 6.40 -21.64
C ASP A 152 -2.81 6.98 -22.06
N ALA A 153 -2.72 8.28 -22.34
CA ALA A 153 -1.48 8.89 -22.83
C ALA A 153 -0.28 8.66 -21.87
N VAL A 154 -0.49 8.76 -20.55
CA VAL A 154 0.59 8.55 -19.56
C VAL A 154 0.95 7.08 -19.46
N GLY A 155 -0.07 6.20 -19.52
CA GLY A 155 0.15 4.75 -19.55
C GLY A 155 0.91 4.29 -20.80
N GLN A 156 0.54 4.80 -21.97
CA GLN A 156 1.21 4.51 -23.24
C GLN A 156 2.65 5.02 -23.26
N GLU A 157 2.88 6.17 -22.62
CA GLU A 157 4.21 6.72 -22.44
C GLU A 157 5.09 5.82 -21.54
N LEU A 158 4.52 5.34 -20.43
CA LEU A 158 5.16 4.36 -19.56
C LEU A 158 5.45 3.05 -20.31
N LEU A 159 4.45 2.49 -21.00
CA LEU A 159 4.57 1.29 -21.83
C LEU A 159 5.76 1.40 -22.78
N THR A 160 5.82 2.50 -23.54
CA THR A 160 6.86 2.76 -24.53
C THR A 160 8.26 2.70 -23.90
N ARG A 161 8.48 3.43 -22.81
CA ARG A 161 9.78 3.48 -22.13
C ARG A 161 10.17 2.13 -21.52
N LEU A 162 9.24 1.43 -20.88
CA LEU A 162 9.50 0.12 -20.30
C LEU A 162 9.84 -0.92 -21.38
N THR A 163 9.13 -0.91 -22.49
CA THR A 163 9.42 -1.77 -23.66
C THR A 163 10.78 -1.46 -24.26
N GLU A 164 11.12 -0.18 -24.42
CA GLU A 164 12.42 0.24 -24.96
C GLU A 164 13.57 -0.20 -24.04
N LYS A 165 13.44 0.02 -22.73
CA LYS A 165 14.44 -0.42 -21.74
C LYS A 165 14.61 -1.94 -21.71
N SER A 166 13.50 -2.68 -21.78
CA SER A 166 13.54 -4.13 -21.87
C SER A 166 14.30 -4.62 -23.11
N ARG A 167 14.09 -3.96 -24.28
CA ARG A 167 14.83 -4.27 -25.51
C ARG A 167 16.32 -3.92 -25.43
N GLN A 168 16.69 -2.91 -24.63
CA GLN A 168 18.08 -2.56 -24.33
C GLN A 168 18.75 -3.55 -23.35
N GLY A 169 18.03 -4.57 -22.87
CA GLY A 169 18.54 -5.59 -21.96
C GLY A 169 18.29 -5.29 -20.48
N VAL A 170 17.64 -4.18 -20.15
CA VAL A 170 17.28 -3.84 -18.76
C VAL A 170 16.19 -4.80 -18.27
N SER A 171 16.38 -5.36 -17.08
CA SER A 171 15.43 -6.27 -16.45
C SER A 171 14.20 -5.50 -15.91
N VAL A 172 13.09 -5.44 -16.67
CA VAL A 172 11.88 -4.69 -16.28
C VAL A 172 10.79 -5.57 -15.66
N ARG A 173 10.35 -5.25 -14.43
CA ARG A 173 9.40 -6.01 -13.59
C ARG A 173 8.25 -5.09 -13.20
N VAL A 174 7.02 -5.44 -13.55
CA VAL A 174 5.81 -4.63 -13.36
C VAL A 174 4.78 -5.38 -12.52
N LEU A 175 4.39 -4.79 -11.39
CA LEU A 175 3.28 -5.21 -10.56
C LEU A 175 2.12 -4.21 -10.67
N TYR A 176 0.92 -4.74 -10.86
CA TYR A 176 -0.30 -3.94 -10.85
C TYR A 176 -1.40 -4.60 -10.04
N ASP A 177 -2.30 -3.82 -9.47
CA ASP A 177 -3.51 -4.36 -8.83
C ASP A 177 -4.58 -4.66 -9.89
N GLU A 178 -5.05 -5.92 -9.95
CA GLU A 178 -6.01 -6.35 -10.98
C GLU A 178 -7.39 -5.70 -10.87
N VAL A 179 -7.77 -5.23 -9.69
CA VAL A 179 -9.06 -4.56 -9.45
C VAL A 179 -8.92 -3.07 -9.71
N GLY A 180 -7.86 -2.44 -9.19
CA GLY A 180 -7.57 -1.03 -9.43
C GLY A 180 -7.31 -0.72 -10.91
N SER A 181 -6.63 -1.63 -11.60
CA SER A 181 -6.31 -1.52 -13.03
C SER A 181 -7.26 -2.34 -13.91
N HIS A 182 -8.54 -2.45 -13.54
CA HIS A 182 -9.53 -3.22 -14.31
C HIS A 182 -9.68 -2.72 -15.76
N GLY A 183 -9.33 -1.46 -16.03
CA GLY A 183 -9.38 -0.83 -17.35
C GLY A 183 -8.13 -1.10 -18.21
N LEU A 184 -7.13 -1.79 -17.67
CA LEU A 184 -5.89 -2.10 -18.37
C LEU A 184 -6.15 -3.22 -19.41
N GLY A 185 -6.02 -2.86 -20.69
CA GLY A 185 -6.36 -3.76 -21.79
C GLY A 185 -5.46 -4.99 -21.89
N ARG A 186 -5.99 -6.08 -22.49
CA ARG A 186 -5.19 -7.27 -22.80
C ARG A 186 -4.04 -6.95 -23.75
N ASN A 187 -4.24 -6.03 -24.68
CA ASN A 187 -3.24 -5.61 -25.65
C ASN A 187 -2.06 -4.91 -24.96
N TYR A 188 -2.33 -3.97 -24.05
CA TYR A 188 -1.28 -3.33 -23.23
C TYR A 188 -0.40 -4.36 -22.52
N LEU A 189 -1.04 -5.31 -21.82
CA LEU A 189 -0.33 -6.38 -21.11
C LEU A 189 0.41 -7.33 -22.07
N HIS A 190 -0.11 -7.56 -23.27
CA HIS A 190 0.53 -8.38 -24.27
C HIS A 190 1.79 -7.69 -24.82
N SER A 191 1.70 -6.40 -25.17
CA SER A 191 2.83 -5.62 -25.67
C SER A 191 3.99 -5.55 -24.68
N LEU A 192 3.71 -5.43 -23.37
CA LEU A 192 4.74 -5.55 -22.33
C LEU A 192 5.44 -6.92 -22.39
N ARG A 193 4.66 -8.01 -22.41
CA ARG A 193 5.22 -9.37 -22.41
C ARG A 193 6.02 -9.67 -23.67
N GLU A 194 5.54 -9.24 -24.84
CA GLU A 194 6.26 -9.41 -26.11
C GLU A 194 7.60 -8.66 -26.12
N ALA A 195 7.68 -7.53 -25.42
CA ALA A 195 8.93 -6.78 -25.26
C ALA A 195 9.91 -7.40 -24.24
N GLY A 196 9.54 -8.49 -23.57
CA GLY A 196 10.34 -9.12 -22.51
C GLY A 196 10.12 -8.54 -21.11
N VAL A 197 9.14 -7.64 -20.93
CA VAL A 197 8.78 -7.12 -19.61
C VAL A 197 8.05 -8.19 -18.82
N ASP A 198 8.52 -8.45 -17.60
CA ASP A 198 7.82 -9.34 -16.68
C ASP A 198 6.69 -8.55 -15.99
N VAL A 199 5.47 -8.74 -16.46
CA VAL A 199 4.27 -8.10 -15.90
C VAL A 199 3.40 -9.12 -15.15
N ARG A 200 3.03 -8.77 -13.91
CA ARG A 200 2.24 -9.61 -13.00
C ARG A 200 1.14 -8.80 -12.33
N ALA A 201 -0.06 -9.38 -12.26
CA ALA A 201 -1.09 -8.90 -11.36
C ALA A 201 -0.72 -9.27 -9.92
N PHE A 202 -1.05 -8.41 -8.95
CA PHE A 202 -0.84 -8.69 -7.52
C PHE A 202 -1.61 -9.94 -7.08
N GLY A 203 -2.76 -10.23 -7.68
CA GLY A 203 -3.43 -11.53 -7.53
C GLY A 203 -4.10 -11.70 -6.17
N SER A 204 -4.56 -10.60 -5.59
CA SER A 204 -5.34 -10.56 -4.35
C SER A 204 -6.58 -11.46 -4.33
N THR A 205 -7.20 -11.71 -5.49
CA THR A 205 -8.39 -12.56 -5.63
C THR A 205 -8.04 -14.01 -6.02
N ARG A 206 -6.74 -14.35 -6.09
CA ARG A 206 -6.25 -15.64 -6.58
C ARG A 206 -6.55 -16.78 -5.61
N GLY A 207 -7.20 -17.83 -6.12
CA GLY A 207 -7.45 -19.09 -5.40
C GLY A 207 -8.79 -19.12 -4.66
N PHE A 208 -9.26 -20.34 -4.34
CA PHE A 208 -10.58 -20.55 -3.71
C PHE A 208 -10.76 -19.74 -2.42
N ARG A 209 -9.70 -19.66 -1.61
CA ARG A 209 -9.72 -18.97 -0.31
C ARG A 209 -9.83 -17.44 -0.40
N ASN A 210 -9.39 -16.84 -1.51
CA ASN A 210 -9.22 -15.37 -1.63
C ASN A 210 -10.19 -14.73 -2.64
N ARG A 211 -11.01 -15.52 -3.35
CA ARG A 211 -11.93 -15.04 -4.40
C ARG A 211 -12.88 -13.90 -4.01
N PHE A 212 -13.16 -13.75 -2.72
CA PHE A 212 -14.07 -12.74 -2.18
C PHE A 212 -13.35 -11.58 -1.48
N GLN A 213 -12.00 -11.54 -1.49
CA GLN A 213 -11.20 -10.54 -0.81
C GLN A 213 -11.05 -9.24 -1.63
N LEU A 214 -12.18 -8.64 -1.99
CA LEU A 214 -12.19 -7.38 -2.74
C LEU A 214 -11.59 -6.22 -1.93
N ASN A 215 -11.72 -6.25 -0.60
CA ASN A 215 -11.19 -5.23 0.30
C ASN A 215 -9.66 -5.17 0.38
N PHE A 216 -8.94 -6.22 -0.03
CA PHE A 216 -7.47 -6.25 0.05
C PHE A 216 -6.82 -5.82 -1.25
N ARG A 217 -6.66 -4.50 -1.42
CA ARG A 217 -5.99 -3.90 -2.57
C ARG A 217 -4.53 -3.60 -2.28
N ASN A 218 -3.66 -3.83 -3.27
CA ASN A 218 -2.30 -3.33 -3.19
C ASN A 218 -2.29 -1.86 -3.62
N HIS A 219 -2.31 -0.96 -2.63
CA HIS A 219 -2.35 0.48 -2.86
C HIS A 219 -0.97 1.13 -3.02
N ARG A 220 0.12 0.36 -3.11
CA ARG A 220 1.48 0.90 -3.16
C ARG A 220 1.75 1.51 -4.54
N LYS A 221 2.54 2.58 -4.55
CA LYS A 221 3.12 3.17 -5.76
C LYS A 221 4.61 3.26 -5.53
N ILE A 222 5.36 2.37 -6.15
CA ILE A 222 6.80 2.22 -5.97
C ILE A 222 7.42 2.09 -7.34
N VAL A 223 8.41 2.93 -7.62
CA VAL A 223 9.29 2.81 -8.80
C VAL A 223 10.70 2.72 -8.26
N ILE A 224 11.46 1.70 -8.64
CA ILE A 224 12.87 1.59 -8.31
C ILE A 224 13.69 1.39 -9.57
N VAL A 225 14.80 2.10 -9.66
CA VAL A 225 15.76 2.03 -10.75
C VAL A 225 17.12 1.64 -10.21
N ASP A 226 17.63 0.50 -10.68
CA ASP A 226 18.98 -0.04 -10.41
C ASP A 226 19.33 -0.14 -8.91
N GLY A 227 18.32 -0.23 -8.04
CA GLY A 227 18.47 -0.25 -6.57
C GLY A 227 19.02 1.03 -5.94
N GLN A 228 19.14 2.11 -6.72
CA GLN A 228 19.78 3.35 -6.29
C GLN A 228 18.79 4.50 -6.13
N ILE A 229 17.77 4.55 -6.99
CA ILE A 229 16.74 5.60 -6.98
C ILE A 229 15.37 4.95 -6.80
N GLY A 230 14.60 5.44 -5.84
CA GLY A 230 13.25 5.00 -5.54
C GLY A 230 12.24 6.14 -5.57
N PHE A 231 10.99 5.84 -5.90
CA PHE A 231 9.87 6.76 -5.80
C PHE A 231 8.75 6.16 -4.95
N VAL A 232 8.11 6.99 -4.13
CA VAL A 232 6.94 6.60 -3.32
C VAL A 232 6.00 7.80 -3.12
N GLY A 233 4.69 7.58 -3.17
CA GLY A 233 3.70 8.66 -2.98
C GLY A 233 2.27 8.26 -3.29
N GLY A 234 1.40 9.23 -3.58
CA GLY A 234 -0.04 9.03 -3.79
C GLY A 234 -0.50 8.81 -5.24
N LEU A 235 0.26 9.31 -6.22
CA LEU A 235 -0.13 9.33 -7.63
C LEU A 235 -0.14 7.95 -8.29
N ASN A 236 -1.18 7.62 -9.06
CA ASN A 236 -1.19 6.46 -9.96
C ASN A 236 -0.94 6.87 -11.41
N VAL A 237 -0.80 5.89 -12.31
CA VAL A 237 -0.56 6.14 -13.74
C VAL A 237 -1.90 6.38 -14.45
N GLY A 238 -2.11 7.64 -14.87
CA GLY A 238 -3.25 8.05 -15.69
C GLY A 238 -3.31 9.57 -15.90
N GLU A 239 -4.04 10.01 -16.91
CA GLU A 239 -4.15 11.42 -17.29
C GLU A 239 -4.86 12.29 -16.24
N GLU A 240 -5.74 11.73 -15.40
CA GLU A 240 -6.37 12.50 -14.33
C GLU A 240 -5.37 13.06 -13.32
N TYR A 241 -4.26 12.35 -13.10
CA TYR A 241 -3.20 12.74 -12.17
C TYR A 241 -2.37 13.90 -12.71
N LEU A 242 -2.45 14.17 -14.02
CA LEU A 242 -1.93 15.37 -14.66
C LEU A 242 -2.94 16.53 -14.70
N GLY A 243 -4.09 16.37 -14.02
CA GLY A 243 -5.15 17.39 -13.99
C GLY A 243 -6.06 17.40 -15.22
N LYS A 244 -5.98 16.37 -16.09
CA LYS A 244 -6.81 16.26 -17.30
C LYS A 244 -8.13 15.51 -17.07
N GLY A 245 -8.41 15.13 -15.81
CA GLY A 245 -9.63 14.42 -15.43
C GLY A 245 -10.80 15.34 -15.13
N PRO A 246 -12.01 14.79 -14.92
CA PRO A 246 -13.21 15.57 -14.62
C PRO A 246 -13.15 16.33 -13.28
N LEU A 247 -12.25 15.92 -12.37
CA LEU A 247 -12.02 16.61 -11.10
C LEU A 247 -11.15 17.87 -11.26
N GLY A 248 -10.49 18.05 -12.41
CA GLY A 248 -9.55 19.13 -12.67
C GLY A 248 -8.19 18.88 -12.01
N HIS A 249 -7.59 19.95 -11.47
CA HIS A 249 -6.27 19.88 -10.81
C HIS A 249 -6.23 18.80 -9.74
N TRP A 250 -5.29 17.86 -9.90
CA TRP A 250 -5.06 16.76 -8.97
C TRP A 250 -3.87 17.06 -8.10
N ARG A 251 -4.13 17.56 -6.89
CA ARG A 251 -3.08 17.81 -5.90
C ARG A 251 -2.64 16.51 -5.25
N ASP A 252 -1.35 16.22 -5.29
CA ASP A 252 -0.78 15.08 -4.58
C ASP A 252 0.70 15.32 -4.23
N THR A 253 1.30 14.38 -3.51
CA THR A 253 2.69 14.46 -3.08
C THR A 253 3.38 13.13 -3.34
N HIS A 254 4.52 13.21 -4.02
CA HIS A 254 5.42 12.09 -4.25
C HIS A 254 6.80 12.44 -3.71
N LEU A 255 7.60 11.42 -3.47
CA LEU A 255 8.95 11.55 -2.96
C LEU A 255 9.89 10.72 -3.84
N GLN A 256 10.92 11.37 -4.38
CA GLN A 256 12.09 10.66 -4.88
C GLN A 256 13.08 10.47 -3.74
N VAL A 257 13.58 9.24 -3.62
CA VAL A 257 14.47 8.79 -2.56
C VAL A 257 15.72 8.24 -3.22
N GLN A 258 16.88 8.68 -2.76
CA GLN A 258 18.18 8.12 -3.12
C GLN A 258 18.94 7.79 -1.84
N GLY A 259 19.72 6.72 -1.85
CA GLY A 259 20.46 6.28 -0.67
C GLY A 259 19.96 4.96 -0.07
N PRO A 260 20.47 4.60 1.12
CA PRO A 260 20.20 3.31 1.75
C PRO A 260 18.72 2.99 1.98
N ALA A 261 17.83 3.98 2.11
CA ALA A 261 16.40 3.79 2.25
C ALA A 261 15.75 3.10 1.03
N VAL A 262 16.35 3.21 -0.16
CA VAL A 262 15.86 2.54 -1.37
C VAL A 262 15.86 1.02 -1.18
N GLN A 263 16.80 0.47 -0.40
CA GLN A 263 16.86 -0.97 -0.12
C GLN A 263 15.60 -1.48 0.60
N ALA A 264 15.04 -0.68 1.51
CA ALA A 264 13.78 -1.02 2.16
C ALA A 264 12.56 -0.94 1.22
N LEU A 265 12.59 -0.02 0.23
CA LEU A 265 11.59 0.00 -0.85
C LEU A 265 11.74 -1.24 -1.75
N GLN A 266 12.96 -1.61 -2.15
CA GLN A 266 13.25 -2.83 -2.92
C GLN A 266 12.71 -4.07 -2.25
N HIS A 267 12.96 -4.16 -0.95
CA HIS A 267 12.45 -5.26 -0.14
C HIS A 267 10.92 -5.35 -0.15
N THR A 268 10.25 -4.20 -0.04
CA THR A 268 8.78 -4.14 -0.09
C THR A 268 8.27 -4.63 -1.45
N PHE A 269 8.89 -4.20 -2.55
CA PHE A 269 8.56 -4.67 -3.89
C PHE A 269 8.82 -6.18 -4.04
N ALA A 270 10.00 -6.66 -3.63
CA ALA A 270 10.38 -8.07 -3.76
C ALA A 270 9.45 -9.00 -2.98
N SER A 271 8.96 -8.56 -1.81
CA SER A 271 7.95 -9.27 -1.02
C SER A 271 6.62 -9.40 -1.77
N ASP A 272 6.16 -8.32 -2.41
CA ASP A 272 4.94 -8.32 -3.21
C ASP A 272 5.11 -9.12 -4.52
N TRP A 273 6.31 -9.10 -5.11
CA TRP A 273 6.66 -9.89 -6.28
C TRP A 273 6.61 -11.39 -5.98
N TYR A 274 7.27 -11.80 -4.89
CA TYR A 274 7.23 -13.18 -4.43
C TYR A 274 5.80 -13.61 -4.06
N TRP A 275 4.99 -12.69 -3.53
CA TRP A 275 3.56 -12.95 -3.35
C TRP A 275 2.87 -13.27 -4.69
N ALA A 276 3.09 -12.44 -5.71
CA ALA A 276 2.40 -12.53 -6.99
C ALA A 276 2.76 -13.78 -7.81
N CYS A 277 4.04 -14.17 -7.83
CA CYS A 277 4.51 -15.25 -8.70
C CYS A 277 5.41 -16.32 -8.06
N ARG A 278 5.74 -16.21 -6.76
CA ARG A 278 6.65 -17.15 -6.04
C ARG A 278 8.05 -17.21 -6.65
N GLN A 279 8.49 -16.14 -7.31
CA GLN A 279 9.83 -16.02 -7.85
C GLN A 279 10.61 -15.00 -7.03
N THR A 280 11.91 -15.27 -6.85
CA THR A 280 12.83 -14.37 -6.18
C THR A 280 13.52 -13.49 -7.21
N LEU A 281 14.01 -12.33 -6.76
CA LEU A 281 14.69 -11.37 -7.61
C LEU A 281 16.16 -11.30 -7.20
N ALA A 282 17.04 -11.41 -8.19
CA ALA A 282 18.45 -11.04 -8.02
C ALA A 282 18.54 -9.51 -8.17
N LEU A 283 18.60 -8.81 -7.04
CA LEU A 283 18.68 -7.34 -6.96
C LEU A 283 20.05 -6.92 -6.42
N GLU A 284 20.45 -5.69 -6.74
CA GLU A 284 21.60 -5.04 -6.11
C GLU A 284 21.18 -4.53 -4.72
N TRP A 285 21.86 -5.03 -3.69
CA TRP A 285 21.54 -4.74 -2.30
C TRP A 285 22.54 -3.78 -1.65
N GLN A 286 23.65 -3.45 -2.31
CA GLN A 286 24.65 -2.50 -1.83
C GLN A 286 24.15 -1.07 -2.02
N PRO A 287 23.83 -0.34 -0.93
CA PRO A 287 23.36 1.03 -1.05
C PRO A 287 24.52 1.99 -1.31
N VAL A 288 24.24 3.06 -2.06
CA VAL A 288 25.17 4.17 -2.27
C VAL A 288 24.59 5.40 -1.55
N PRO A 289 25.27 5.95 -0.52
CA PRO A 289 24.83 7.18 0.14
C PRO A 289 24.74 8.35 -0.85
N ALA A 290 23.69 9.15 -0.71
CA ALA A 290 23.38 10.25 -1.63
C ALA A 290 23.07 11.58 -0.91
N GLY A 291 23.05 11.60 0.42
CA GLY A 291 22.74 12.81 1.20
C GLY A 291 22.93 12.60 2.70
N ASP A 292 22.25 13.40 3.52
CA ASP A 292 22.38 13.45 4.99
C ASP A 292 21.06 13.17 5.73
N HIS A 293 19.98 12.84 5.02
CA HIS A 293 18.68 12.60 5.63
C HIS A 293 18.61 11.22 6.31
N THR A 294 17.98 11.21 7.49
CA THR A 294 17.57 9.99 8.20
C THR A 294 16.17 9.57 7.79
N VAL A 295 16.02 8.37 7.23
CA VAL A 295 14.77 7.89 6.61
C VAL A 295 14.38 6.52 7.14
N LEU A 296 13.09 6.37 7.47
CA LEU A 296 12.44 5.09 7.75
C LEU A 296 11.39 4.82 6.67
N ILE A 297 11.53 3.70 5.97
CA ILE A 297 10.47 3.17 5.10
C ILE A 297 9.53 2.32 5.94
N HIS A 298 8.30 2.80 6.14
CA HIS A 298 7.29 2.14 6.96
C HIS A 298 6.24 1.42 6.10
N ALA A 299 6.58 0.26 5.56
CA ALA A 299 5.68 -0.52 4.72
C ALA A 299 4.64 -1.28 5.58
N THR A 300 3.41 -0.75 5.64
CA THR A 300 2.28 -1.36 6.35
C THR A 300 1.52 -2.35 5.47
N GLY A 301 0.84 -3.33 6.06
CA GLY A 301 0.01 -4.28 5.31
C GLY A 301 -0.77 -5.27 6.19
N PRO A 302 -1.61 -6.11 5.57
CA PRO A 302 -2.48 -7.05 6.29
C PRO A 302 -1.72 -8.22 6.95
N ALA A 303 -0.40 -8.31 6.74
CA ALA A 303 0.48 -9.26 7.41
C ALA A 303 1.09 -8.71 8.71
N ASP A 304 0.79 -7.46 9.06
CA ASP A 304 1.29 -6.86 10.28
C ASP A 304 0.64 -7.53 11.50
N THR A 305 1.45 -7.86 12.51
CA THR A 305 0.98 -8.43 13.78
C THR A 305 0.34 -7.36 14.68
N LEU A 306 0.79 -6.11 14.52
CA LEU A 306 0.27 -4.92 15.16
C LEU A 306 -0.45 -4.04 14.12
N GLU A 307 -1.34 -3.14 14.55
CA GLU A 307 -1.97 -2.13 13.68
C GLU A 307 -0.96 -1.01 13.33
N ALA A 308 0.10 -1.37 12.60
CA ALA A 308 1.30 -0.56 12.41
C ALA A 308 1.05 0.80 11.75
N CYS A 309 0.04 0.89 10.89
CA CYS A 309 -0.39 2.14 10.27
C CYS A 309 -1.02 3.09 11.30
N SER A 310 -1.98 2.57 12.09
CA SER A 310 -2.63 3.36 13.14
C SER A 310 -1.62 3.80 14.20
N MET A 311 -0.71 2.90 14.61
CA MET A 311 0.34 3.24 15.59
C MET A 311 1.32 4.29 15.03
N PHE A 312 1.67 4.22 13.74
CA PHE A 312 2.53 5.21 13.09
C PHE A 312 1.94 6.62 13.14
N PHE A 313 0.68 6.76 12.70
CA PHE A 313 0.01 8.06 12.74
C PHE A 313 -0.19 8.55 14.18
N HIS A 314 -0.65 7.68 15.09
CA HIS A 314 -0.82 8.03 16.50
C HIS A 314 0.47 8.60 17.11
N GLN A 315 1.58 7.86 16.95
CA GLN A 315 2.88 8.26 17.48
C GLN A 315 3.37 9.59 16.87
N THR A 316 3.15 9.78 15.56
CA THR A 316 3.52 11.01 14.86
C THR A 316 2.73 12.22 15.37
N ILE A 317 1.44 12.04 15.65
CA ILE A 317 0.56 13.09 16.16
C ILE A 317 0.93 13.47 17.60
N ILE A 318 1.17 12.51 18.48
CA ILE A 318 1.58 12.80 19.86
C ILE A 318 2.99 13.42 19.92
N GLY A 319 3.86 13.09 18.95
CA GLY A 319 5.20 13.65 18.85
C GLY A 319 5.27 15.07 18.28
N ALA A 320 4.17 15.61 17.73
CA ALA A 320 4.13 16.95 17.16
C ALA A 320 4.24 18.04 18.26
N ARG A 321 5.15 19.00 18.06
CA ARG A 321 5.44 20.09 19.02
C ARG A 321 4.87 21.46 18.62
N GLN A 322 4.89 21.80 17.32
CA GLN A 322 4.53 23.14 16.84
C GLN A 322 3.41 23.11 15.81
N ARG A 323 3.51 22.24 14.81
CA ARG A 323 2.54 22.12 13.73
C ARG A 323 2.32 20.66 13.31
N LEU A 324 1.10 20.36 12.89
CA LEU A 324 0.70 19.10 12.29
C LEU A 324 -0.24 19.40 11.12
N TRP A 325 0.28 19.34 9.90
CA TRP A 325 -0.50 19.60 8.70
C TRP A 325 -0.69 18.29 7.92
N ILE A 326 -1.94 17.91 7.73
CA ILE A 326 -2.34 16.65 7.11
C ILE A 326 -3.05 16.99 5.80
N ALA A 327 -2.59 16.42 4.70
CA ALA A 327 -3.34 16.39 3.45
C ALA A 327 -3.78 14.95 3.21
N SER A 328 -5.09 14.71 3.14
CA SER A 328 -5.64 13.36 2.94
C SER A 328 -6.82 13.41 1.98
N PRO A 329 -6.95 12.45 1.04
CA PRO A 329 -8.15 12.34 0.22
C PRO A 329 -9.39 11.98 1.07
N TYR A 330 -9.19 11.31 2.21
CA TYR A 330 -10.26 10.83 3.08
C TYR A 330 -9.95 11.10 4.55
N PHE A 331 -10.94 11.55 5.32
CA PHE A 331 -10.77 11.78 6.76
C PHE A 331 -11.81 10.99 7.55
N VAL A 332 -11.48 9.72 7.77
CA VAL A 332 -12.26 8.78 8.58
C VAL A 332 -11.31 8.14 9.60
N PRO A 333 -10.81 8.92 10.58
CA PRO A 333 -9.85 8.43 11.57
C PRO A 333 -10.50 7.39 12.49
N SER A 334 -9.68 6.51 13.06
CA SER A 334 -10.11 5.70 14.20
C SER A 334 -10.14 6.53 15.48
N ASP A 335 -10.87 6.09 16.50
CA ASP A 335 -10.97 6.79 17.79
C ASP A 335 -9.60 7.18 18.38
N PRO A 336 -8.58 6.28 18.43
CA PRO A 336 -7.27 6.66 18.95
C PRO A 336 -6.58 7.77 18.14
N ILE A 337 -6.77 7.81 16.82
CA ILE A 337 -6.21 8.85 15.96
C ILE A 337 -6.92 10.18 16.21
N PHE A 338 -8.25 10.14 16.31
CA PHE A 338 -9.05 11.34 16.54
C PHE A 338 -8.73 11.96 17.91
N GLU A 339 -8.69 11.14 18.97
CA GLU A 339 -8.27 11.57 20.31
C GLU A 339 -6.86 12.16 20.31
N ALA A 340 -5.91 11.52 19.61
CA ALA A 340 -4.55 12.05 19.50
C ALA A 340 -4.51 13.43 18.81
N LEU A 341 -5.34 13.66 17.79
CA LEU A 341 -5.45 14.97 17.12
C LEU A 341 -6.01 16.03 18.07
N GLN A 342 -7.06 15.71 18.83
CA GLN A 342 -7.63 16.60 19.84
C GLN A 342 -6.60 16.97 20.90
N LEU A 343 -5.87 15.98 21.42
CA LEU A 343 -4.80 16.21 22.38
C LEU A 343 -3.67 17.07 21.79
N ALA A 344 -3.31 16.89 20.52
CA ALA A 344 -2.33 17.75 19.86
C ALA A 344 -2.80 19.22 19.80
N ALA A 345 -4.05 19.45 19.42
CA ALA A 345 -4.63 20.79 19.40
C ALA A 345 -4.67 21.42 20.80
N LEU A 346 -5.07 20.67 21.83
CA LEU A 346 -5.10 21.13 23.23
C LEU A 346 -3.71 21.44 23.79
N ARG A 347 -2.65 20.77 23.29
CA ARG A 347 -1.25 21.10 23.60
C ARG A 347 -0.77 22.40 22.93
N GLY A 348 -1.58 23.02 22.08
CA GLY A 348 -1.23 24.24 21.34
C GLY A 348 -0.51 24.00 20.02
N VAL A 349 -0.54 22.76 19.48
CA VAL A 349 -0.02 22.46 18.14
C VAL A 349 -0.98 23.02 17.08
N ASP A 350 -0.45 23.69 16.05
CA ASP A 350 -1.24 24.11 14.87
C ASP A 350 -1.63 22.88 14.04
N VAL A 351 -2.82 22.33 14.30
CA VAL A 351 -3.37 21.18 13.59
C VAL A 351 -4.23 21.66 12.42
N ARG A 352 -3.85 21.30 11.19
CA ARG A 352 -4.61 21.62 9.97
C ARG A 352 -4.82 20.38 9.14
N ILE A 353 -6.04 20.22 8.63
CA ILE A 353 -6.42 19.08 7.80
C ILE A 353 -6.97 19.62 6.48
N LEU A 354 -6.27 19.31 5.39
CA LEU A 354 -6.67 19.65 4.03
C LEU A 354 -7.39 18.44 3.41
N LEU A 355 -8.64 18.66 3.02
CA LEU A 355 -9.52 17.67 2.40
C LEU A 355 -9.97 18.13 1.01
N PRO A 356 -10.27 17.18 0.09
CA PRO A 356 -10.78 17.53 -1.22
C PRO A 356 -12.16 18.18 -1.12
N ALA A 357 -12.36 19.29 -1.82
CA ALA A 357 -13.68 19.90 -1.96
C ALA A 357 -14.61 19.10 -2.89
N LYS A 358 -14.02 18.39 -3.87
CA LYS A 358 -14.72 17.52 -4.81
C LYS A 358 -14.34 16.07 -4.54
N PRO A 359 -15.29 15.19 -4.20
CA PRO A 359 -14.98 13.80 -3.89
C PRO A 359 -14.80 12.95 -5.15
N ASP A 360 -13.75 12.14 -5.15
CA ASP A 360 -13.60 10.99 -6.04
C ASP A 360 -14.47 9.80 -5.57
N GLN A 361 -14.65 9.65 -4.25
CA GLN A 361 -15.48 8.63 -3.61
C GLN A 361 -16.56 9.25 -2.70
N LYS A 362 -17.79 9.34 -3.20
CA LYS A 362 -18.91 10.02 -2.51
C LYS A 362 -19.22 9.47 -1.12
N LEU A 363 -19.25 8.15 -0.95
CA LEU A 363 -19.61 7.55 0.34
C LEU A 363 -18.56 7.86 1.42
N VAL A 364 -17.27 7.77 1.09
CA VAL A 364 -16.17 8.06 2.01
C VAL A 364 -16.12 9.55 2.35
N TYR A 365 -16.40 10.40 1.36
CA TYR A 365 -16.53 11.84 1.57
C TYR A 365 -17.65 12.18 2.56
N LEU A 366 -18.84 11.61 2.36
CA LEU A 366 -19.97 11.80 3.28
C LEU A 366 -19.64 11.30 4.69
N ALA A 367 -18.97 10.15 4.82
CA ALA A 367 -18.51 9.63 6.10
C ALA A 367 -17.53 10.58 6.82
N SER A 368 -16.74 11.37 6.08
CA SER A 368 -15.78 12.29 6.69
C SER A 368 -16.48 13.39 7.51
N PHE A 369 -17.70 13.78 7.15
CA PHE A 369 -18.45 14.81 7.87
C PHE A 369 -18.89 14.41 9.29
N SER A 370 -18.85 13.13 9.66
CA SER A 370 -19.11 12.74 11.06
C SER A 370 -17.98 13.15 12.00
N PHE A 371 -16.80 13.53 11.49
CA PHE A 371 -15.63 13.91 12.26
C PHE A 371 -15.27 15.40 12.14
N LEU A 372 -15.99 16.16 11.32
CA LEU A 372 -15.71 17.57 11.00
C LEU A 372 -16.66 18.54 11.72
N GLN A 373 -17.46 18.06 12.69
CA GLN A 373 -18.45 18.86 13.42
C GLN A 373 -17.84 19.61 14.60
#